data_AF-A0A926GTK8-F1
#
_entry.id   AF-A0A926GTK8-F1
#
_cell.length_a   1.000
_cell.length_b   1.000
_cell.length_c   1.000
_cell.angle_alpha   90.00
_cell.angle_beta   90.00
_cell.angle_gamma   90.00
#
_symmetry.space_group_name_H-M   'P 1'
#
loop_
_entity.id
_entity.type
_entity.pdbx_description
1 polymer ?
#
loop_
_entity_poly.entity_id
_entity_poly.type
_entity_poly.pdbx_seq_one_letter_code
_entity_poly.pdbx_strand_id
1 'polypeptide(L)'
;MRTETFDGKLVSTDLHGVIDYTAGALALVVPRALGGSENAITVGNAAAVFAGTYAAATRFERGILPVLSMRQHLALDAVFGIGFLTAAACLPNEKPAVRAAFVGFGLFALWASQNTETASPMERAERMRN
;
A
#
# COMPACT_ATOMS: atom_id res chain seq x y z
N MET A 1 22.27 3.86 26.10
CA MET A 1 21.25 3.01 25.43
C MET A 1 19.99 3.84 25.29
N ARG A 2 19.73 4.41 24.11
CA ARG A 2 18.51 5.19 23.85
C ARG A 2 17.47 4.18 23.33
N THR A 3 16.38 4.03 24.06
CA THR A 3 15.27 3.12 23.72
C THR A 3 14.72 3.50 22.35
N GLU A 4 14.85 2.61 21.39
CA GLU A 4 14.12 2.72 20.12
C GLU A 4 12.63 2.67 20.46
N THR A 5 11.94 3.79 20.29
CA THR A 5 10.48 3.80 20.35
C THR A 5 9.99 3.06 19.12
N PHE A 6 9.72 1.76 19.27
CA PHE A 6 8.69 1.10 18.49
C PHE A 6 7.38 1.81 18.87
N ASP A 7 6.71 2.46 17.90
CA ASP A 7 5.46 3.22 18.13
C ASP A 7 4.26 2.31 18.50
N GLY A 8 4.50 1.12 19.07
CA GLY A 8 3.50 0.08 19.32
C GLY A 8 2.91 -0.53 18.05
N LYS A 9 3.54 -0.28 16.90
CA LYS A 9 3.09 -0.72 15.57
C LYS A 9 3.56 -2.15 15.28
N LEU A 10 2.76 -2.89 14.51
CA LEU A 10 3.01 -4.30 14.20
C LEU A 10 3.90 -4.49 12.96
N VAL A 11 4.01 -3.47 12.13
CA VAL A 11 4.70 -3.52 10.83
C VAL A 11 5.79 -2.44 10.79
N SER A 12 7.04 -2.84 10.55
CA SER A 12 8.15 -1.90 10.33
C SER A 12 8.09 -1.28 8.93
N THR A 13 8.77 -0.14 8.73
CA THR A 13 8.81 0.51 7.41
C THR A 13 9.47 -0.34 6.34
N ASP A 14 10.51 -1.11 6.67
CA ASP A 14 11.12 -2.05 5.71
C ASP A 14 10.16 -3.17 5.31
N LEU A 15 9.45 -3.78 6.27
CA LEU A 15 8.45 -4.81 5.98
C LEU A 15 7.30 -4.25 5.13
N HIS A 16 6.84 -3.03 5.43
CA HIS A 16 5.82 -2.36 4.63
C HIS A 16 6.30 -2.14 3.19
N GLY A 17 7.54 -1.73 2.97
CA GLY A 17 8.10 -1.61 1.62
C GLY A 17 8.10 -2.93 0.84
N VAL A 18 8.38 -4.07 1.49
CA VAL A 18 8.23 -5.40 0.86
C VAL A 18 6.77 -5.70 0.52
N ILE A 19 5.86 -5.35 1.43
CA ILE A 19 4.41 -5.49 1.22
C ILE A 19 3.97 -4.67 0.01
N ASP A 20 4.41 -3.42 -0.16
CA ASP A 20 4.00 -2.55 -1.27
C ASP A 20 4.32 -3.15 -2.63
N TYR A 21 5.57 -3.60 -2.83
CA TYR A 21 5.98 -4.20 -4.09
C TYR A 21 5.26 -5.53 -4.35
N THR A 22 5.03 -6.31 -3.30
CA THR A 22 4.28 -7.58 -3.40
C THR A 22 2.81 -7.32 -3.74
N ALA A 23 2.17 -6.37 -3.05
CA ALA A 23 0.78 -5.99 -3.27
C ALA A 23 0.59 -5.38 -4.66
N GLY A 24 1.51 -4.54 -5.12
CA GLY A 24 1.52 -4.02 -6.49
C GLY A 24 1.62 -5.12 -7.54
N ALA A 25 2.52 -6.09 -7.36
CA ALA A 25 2.61 -7.24 -8.26
C ALA A 25 1.32 -8.09 -8.25
N LEU A 26 0.74 -8.34 -7.07
CA LEU A 26 -0.51 -9.07 -6.93
C LEU A 26 -1.69 -8.30 -7.55
N ALA A 27 -1.75 -6.98 -7.43
CA ALA A 27 -2.78 -6.16 -8.06
C ALA A 27 -2.76 -6.25 -9.60
N LEU A 28 -1.59 -6.49 -10.22
CA LEU A 28 -1.50 -6.82 -11.65
C LEU A 28 -2.02 -8.22 -11.97
N VAL A 29 -1.64 -9.21 -11.16
CA VAL A 29 -1.85 -10.62 -11.50
C VAL A 29 -3.25 -11.11 -11.12
N VAL A 30 -3.72 -10.79 -9.92
CA VAL A 30 -4.93 -11.38 -9.31
C VAL A 30 -6.20 -11.14 -10.13
N PRO A 31 -6.53 -9.92 -10.60
CA PRO A 31 -7.73 -9.71 -11.39
C PRO A 31 -7.72 -10.53 -12.68
N ARG A 32 -6.56 -10.67 -13.33
CA ARG A 32 -6.40 -11.48 -14.55
C ARG A 32 -6.55 -12.97 -14.26
N ALA A 33 -5.87 -13.46 -13.21
CA ALA A 33 -5.89 -14.87 -12.82
C ALA A 33 -7.30 -15.35 -12.43
N LEU A 34 -8.11 -14.46 -11.85
CA LEU A 34 -9.51 -14.73 -11.52
C LEU A 34 -10.47 -14.50 -12.71
N GLY A 35 -9.94 -14.08 -13.86
CA GLY A 35 -10.70 -13.79 -15.07
C GLY A 35 -11.67 -12.61 -14.90
N GLY A 36 -11.24 -11.55 -14.22
CA GLY A 36 -11.98 -10.30 -14.12
C GLY A 36 -12.15 -9.61 -15.47
N SER A 37 -13.12 -8.71 -15.55
CA SER A 37 -13.36 -7.90 -16.74
C SER A 37 -12.20 -6.93 -17.01
N GLU A 38 -12.21 -6.33 -18.19
CA GLU A 38 -11.30 -5.24 -18.56
C GLU A 38 -11.31 -4.09 -17.54
N ASN A 39 -12.46 -3.79 -16.92
CA ASN A 39 -12.56 -2.76 -15.89
C ASN A 39 -11.80 -3.17 -14.63
N ALA A 40 -11.97 -4.41 -14.15
CA ALA A 40 -11.24 -4.89 -12.98
C ALA A 40 -9.73 -4.98 -13.24
N ILE A 41 -9.34 -5.43 -14.44
CA ILE A 41 -7.94 -5.46 -14.86
C ILE A 41 -7.35 -4.04 -14.90
N THR A 42 -8.11 -3.06 -15.42
CA THR A 42 -7.70 -1.65 -15.47
C THR A 42 -7.51 -1.08 -14.06
N VAL A 43 -8.45 -1.35 -13.15
CA VAL A 43 -8.33 -0.96 -11.73
C VAL A 43 -7.07 -1.56 -11.10
N GLY A 44 -6.83 -2.85 -11.29
CA GLY A 44 -5.62 -3.52 -10.79
C GLY A 44 -4.32 -2.93 -11.35
N ASN A 45 -4.28 -2.64 -12.66
CA ASN A 45 -3.14 -1.98 -13.30
C ASN A 45 -2.87 -0.58 -12.76
N ALA A 46 -3.92 0.25 -12.70
CA ALA A 46 -3.81 1.60 -12.19
C ALA A 46 -3.31 1.60 -10.74
N ALA A 47 -3.84 0.69 -9.93
CA ALA A 47 -3.41 0.55 -8.55
C ALA A 47 -1.96 0.09 -8.41
N ALA A 48 -1.53 -0.91 -9.19
CA ALA A 48 -0.16 -1.38 -9.17
C ALA A 48 0.85 -0.30 -9.59
N VAL A 49 0.56 0.41 -10.68
CA VAL A 49 1.42 1.49 -11.17
C VAL A 49 1.51 2.62 -10.14
N PHE A 50 0.37 3.04 -9.60
CA PHE A 50 0.34 4.14 -8.66
C PHE A 50 1.02 3.76 -7.34
N ALA A 51 0.70 2.59 -6.76
CA ALA A 51 1.35 2.03 -5.57
C ALA A 51 2.87 1.92 -5.72
N GLY A 52 3.33 1.30 -6.81
CA GLY A 52 4.75 1.20 -7.09
C GLY A 52 5.43 2.58 -7.25
N THR A 53 4.73 3.55 -7.84
CA THR A 53 5.27 4.90 -8.04
C THR A 53 5.42 5.64 -6.71
N TYR A 54 4.39 5.70 -5.86
CA TYR A 54 4.53 6.42 -4.60
C TYR A 54 5.39 5.67 -3.58
N ALA A 55 5.41 4.33 -3.60
CA ALA A 55 6.38 3.55 -2.82
C ALA A 55 7.82 3.88 -3.22
N ALA A 56 8.13 3.89 -4.52
CA ALA A 56 9.43 4.33 -5.02
C ALA A 56 9.74 5.79 -4.65
N ALA A 57 8.72 6.64 -4.51
CA ALA A 57 8.86 8.04 -4.12
C ALA A 57 8.93 8.27 -2.59
N THR A 58 8.95 7.21 -1.77
CA THR A 58 8.83 7.33 -0.31
C THR A 58 10.18 7.32 0.41
N ARG A 59 10.28 8.09 1.50
CA ARG A 59 11.46 8.18 2.37
C ARG A 59 11.55 7.00 3.32
N PHE A 60 11.81 5.81 2.79
CA PHE A 60 12.04 4.58 3.56
C PHE A 60 13.12 3.73 2.90
N GLU A 61 13.44 2.58 3.50
CA GLU A 61 14.55 1.71 3.15
C GLU A 61 14.53 1.24 1.69
N ARG A 62 13.33 1.08 1.13
CA ARG A 62 13.10 0.58 -0.23
C ARG A 62 12.78 1.69 -1.24
N GLY A 63 12.87 2.95 -0.82
CA GLY A 63 12.59 4.11 -1.66
C GLY A 63 13.69 4.34 -2.68
N ILE A 64 13.32 4.84 -3.86
CA ILE A 64 14.25 5.23 -4.91
C ILE A 64 14.49 6.74 -4.88
N LEU A 65 13.40 7.52 -4.79
CA LEU A 65 13.46 8.98 -4.77
C LEU A 65 12.73 9.49 -3.51
N PRO A 66 13.44 9.99 -2.48
CA PRO A 66 12.88 10.27 -1.17
C PRO A 66 12.02 11.55 -1.11
N VAL A 67 10.87 11.58 -1.80
CA VAL A 67 9.98 12.76 -1.88
C VAL A 67 8.93 12.76 -0.77
N LEU A 68 8.23 11.64 -0.59
CA LEU A 68 7.09 11.48 0.32
C LEU A 68 7.54 10.97 1.69
N SER A 69 7.02 11.57 2.75
CA SER A 69 7.17 11.02 4.10
C SER A 69 6.38 9.72 4.28
N MET A 70 6.76 8.87 5.25
CA MET A 70 5.97 7.67 5.55
C MET A 70 4.53 8.00 5.93
N ARG A 71 4.28 9.11 6.62
CA ARG A 71 2.90 9.55 6.93
C ARG A 71 2.07 9.84 5.68
N GLN A 72 2.68 10.48 4.68
CA GLN A 72 2.01 10.74 3.41
C GLN A 72 1.76 9.45 2.64
N HIS A 73 2.73 8.52 2.64
CA HIS A 73 2.57 7.20 2.06
C HIS A 73 1.39 6.44 2.69
N LEU A 74 1.34 6.32 4.02
CA LEU A 74 0.27 5.60 4.72
C LEU A 74 -1.11 6.25 4.52
N ALA A 75 -1.17 7.58 4.38
CA ALA A 75 -2.41 8.26 4.02
C ALA A 75 -2.87 7.89 2.60
N LEU A 76 -1.94 7.77 1.65
CA LEU A 76 -2.25 7.28 0.30
C LEU A 76 -2.71 5.82 0.34
N ASP A 77 -2.08 4.95 1.13
CA ASP A 77 -2.54 3.56 1.33
C ASP A 77 -3.97 3.48 1.84
N ALA A 78 -4.34 4.32 2.79
CA ALA A 78 -5.71 4.36 3.31
C ALA A 78 -6.71 4.76 2.21
N VAL A 79 -6.38 5.77 1.39
CA VAL A 79 -7.17 6.17 0.22
C VAL A 79 -7.27 5.03 -0.80
N PHE A 80 -6.16 4.32 -1.05
CA PHE A 80 -6.12 3.14 -1.91
C PHE A 80 -7.01 2.02 -1.41
N GLY A 81 -6.96 1.75 -0.11
CA GLY A 81 -7.78 0.75 0.53
C GLY A 81 -9.27 1.05 0.35
N ILE A 82 -9.67 2.30 0.56
CA ILE A 82 -11.03 2.77 0.28
C ILE A 82 -11.37 2.61 -1.20
N GLY A 83 -10.47 3.00 -2.11
CA GLY A 83 -10.67 2.88 -3.55
C GLY A 83 -10.96 1.45 -4.01
N PHE A 84 -10.23 0.46 -3.48
CA PHE A 84 -10.50 -0.96 -3.76
C PHE A 84 -11.86 -1.42 -3.22
N LEU A 85 -12.25 -0.99 -2.01
CA LEU A 85 -13.58 -1.30 -1.46
C LEU A 85 -14.69 -0.67 -2.31
N THR A 86 -14.49 0.58 -2.75
CA THR A 86 -15.41 1.25 -3.67
C THR A 86 -15.49 0.52 -5.00
N ALA A 87 -14.36 0.09 -5.58
CA ALA A 87 -14.36 -0.70 -6.81
C ALA A 87 -15.15 -2.01 -6.67
N ALA A 88 -15.00 -2.72 -5.54
CA ALA A 88 -15.75 -3.94 -5.27
C ALA A 88 -17.27 -3.72 -5.16
N ALA A 89 -17.68 -2.54 -4.68
CA ALA A 89 -19.08 -2.13 -4.58
C ALA A 89 -19.65 -1.65 -5.93
N CYS A 90 -18.85 -0.91 -6.71
CA CYS A 90 -19.26 -0.31 -8.00
C CYS A 90 -19.18 -1.27 -9.19
N LEU A 91 -18.59 -2.46 -9.03
CA LEU A 91 -18.55 -3.52 -10.04
C LEU A 91 -19.45 -4.69 -9.62
N PRO A 92 -20.78 -4.53 -9.51
CA PRO A 92 -21.67 -5.58 -8.99
C PRO A 92 -21.77 -6.80 -9.90
N ASN A 93 -21.54 -6.61 -11.20
CA ASN A 93 -21.57 -7.67 -12.21
C ASN A 93 -20.24 -8.45 -12.32
N GLU A 94 -19.23 -8.10 -11.52
CA GLU A 94 -17.99 -8.85 -11.48
C GLU A 94 -18.14 -10.20 -10.79
N LYS A 95 -17.23 -11.11 -11.14
CA LYS A 95 -17.14 -12.41 -10.49
C LYS A 95 -16.98 -12.23 -8.97
N PRO A 96 -17.68 -13.01 -8.13
CA PRO A 96 -17.57 -12.90 -6.68
C PRO A 96 -16.13 -12.99 -6.17
N ALA A 97 -15.30 -13.84 -6.79
CA ALA A 97 -13.89 -13.98 -6.45
C ALA A 97 -13.07 -12.70 -6.71
N VAL A 98 -13.33 -11.99 -7.82
CA VAL A 98 -12.64 -10.73 -8.15
C VAL A 98 -13.04 -9.63 -7.17
N ARG A 99 -14.35 -9.53 -6.88
CA ARG A 99 -14.85 -8.58 -5.87
C ARG A 99 -14.29 -8.88 -4.48
N ALA A 100 -14.23 -10.15 -4.09
CA ALA A 100 -13.61 -10.57 -2.83
C ALA A 100 -12.12 -10.22 -2.78
N ALA A 101 -11.38 -10.37 -3.89
CA ALA A 101 -9.99 -9.95 -3.98
C ALA A 101 -9.84 -8.44 -3.77
N PHE A 102 -10.68 -7.61 -4.39
CA PHE A 102 -10.68 -6.17 -4.16
C PHE A 102 -11.04 -5.80 -2.72
N VAL A 103 -12.01 -6.48 -2.11
CA VAL A 103 -12.28 -6.31 -0.68
C VAL A 103 -11.06 -6.67 0.15
N GLY A 104 -10.39 -7.78 -0.17
CA GLY A 104 -9.16 -8.22 0.49
C GLY A 104 -8.04 -7.18 0.42
N PHE A 105 -7.73 -6.69 -0.78
CA PHE A 105 -6.75 -5.61 -0.97
C PHE A 105 -7.15 -4.36 -0.19
N GLY A 106 -8.43 -3.99 -0.26
CA GLY A 106 -8.96 -2.79 0.40
C GLY A 106 -8.80 -2.83 1.92
N LEU A 107 -9.27 -3.91 2.55
CA LEU A 107 -9.15 -4.11 3.99
C LEU A 107 -7.70 -4.26 4.44
N PHE A 108 -6.88 -4.96 3.66
CA PHE A 108 -5.47 -5.16 3.99
C PHE A 108 -4.69 -3.84 3.93
N ALA A 109 -4.90 -3.00 2.91
CA ALA A 109 -4.26 -1.68 2.82
C ALA A 109 -4.67 -0.74 3.98
N LEU A 110 -5.95 -0.77 4.38
CA LEU A 110 -6.42 -0.04 5.55
C LEU A 110 -5.78 -0.55 6.85
N TRP A 111 -5.69 -1.87 7.01
CA TRP A 111 -5.05 -2.47 8.16
C TRP A 111 -3.55 -2.13 8.21
N ALA A 112 -2.84 -2.28 7.08
CA ALA A 112 -1.41 -1.99 6.98
C ALA A 112 -1.14 -0.51 7.29
N SER A 113 -1.89 0.41 6.69
CA SER A 113 -1.71 1.85 6.91
C SER A 113 -1.86 2.26 8.39
N GLN A 114 -2.71 1.57 9.15
CA GLN A 114 -2.91 1.81 10.58
C GLN A 114 -1.87 1.11 11.47
N ASN A 115 -1.28 0.00 11.00
CA ASN A 115 -0.41 -0.86 11.80
C ASN A 115 1.08 -0.73 11.45
N THR A 116 1.42 0.15 10.51
CA THR A 116 2.80 0.46 10.13
C THR A 116 3.37 1.65 10.90
N GLU A 117 4.67 1.58 11.19
CA GLU A 117 5.46 2.69 11.75
C GLU A 117 5.37 3.94 10.87
N THR A 118 5.19 5.11 11.52
CA THR A 118 4.90 6.35 10.79
C THR A 118 6.15 7.16 10.41
N ALA A 119 7.33 6.65 10.74
CA ALA A 119 8.60 7.30 10.45
C ALA A 119 9.70 6.27 10.26
N SER A 120 10.34 6.27 9.09
CA SER A 120 11.47 5.38 8.79
C SER A 120 12.74 5.77 9.55
N PRO A 121 13.74 4.89 9.66
CA PRO A 121 15.05 5.23 10.23
C PRO A 121 15.69 6.46 9.55
N MET A 122 15.53 6.60 8.23
CA MET A 122 16.04 7.74 7.47
C MET A 122 15.36 9.05 7.88
N GLU A 123 14.03 9.06 8.00
CA GLU A 123 13.27 10.24 8.45
C GLU A 123 13.57 10.59 9.91
N ARG A 124 13.73 9.58 10.78
CA ARG A 124 14.14 9.78 12.18
C ARG A 124 15.51 10.42 12.27
N ALA A 125 16.47 9.97 11.45
CA ALA A 125 17.80 10.56 11.40
C ALA A 125 17.79 11.99 10.87
N GLU A 126 16.98 12.31 9.86
CA GLU A 126 16.79 13.68 9.35
C GLU A 126 16.27 14.64 10.43
N ARG A 127 15.27 14.21 11.21
CA ARG A 127 14.69 15.02 12.29
C ARG A 127 15.68 15.33 13.41
N MET A 128 16.69 14.48 13.64
CA MET A 128 17.71 14.74 14.66
C MET A 128 18.83 15.69 14.18
N ARG A 129 18.95 15.91 12.86
CA ARG A 129 19.96 16.80 12.27
C ARG A 129 19.50 18.26 12.14
N ASN A 130 18.19 18.50 12.25
CA ASN A 130 17.55 19.82 12.14
C ASN A 130 17.09 20.30 13.51
#